data_AF-A0A9P4VNN1-F1
#
_entry.id   AF-A0A9P4VNN1-F1
#
_cell.length_a   1.000
_cell.length_b   1.000
_cell.length_c   1.000
_cell.angle_alpha   90.00
_cell.angle_beta   90.00
_cell.angle_gamma   90.00
#
_symmetry.space_group_name_H-M   'P 1'
#
loop_
_entity.id
_entity.type
_entity.pdbx_description
1 polymer ?
#
loop_
_entity_poly.entity_id
_entity_poly.type
_entity_poly.pdbx_seq_one_letter_code
_entity_poly.pdbx_strand_id
1 'polypeptide(L)'
;MNDTLPAILKLKGESRLQDSRKANMKSEDEDKYLLQVTAGPSYNTSTHSIIPVNGPTAHRIENEFMTVWLRVRIRDYNGLPKESPLNDEYFSHPLHQRDRYSIGFSFVPKESIPGQDLIMGFDFDRPIRDRLPPGFKKAMKIVTTIIDPGIYSDPYSDKPYLYAPALSTFFTFRLGALISEVDAERQLSDLAARDKAGVIEEGADGSGQKSRDEAAIPEEAEKRRKYFLKRKNLEQNVFEADRLYQGDFFNPYLDFANFGLKLPGFSISITKYIDDKTHTLRFVFKNRATGDVYFVCVFTLLFGQALRDALASSTADSEEKVETEPGAPSTESQSERDSDRQDENKEKAASAVGGGLIGRLYSALSLLGFTQTVHPSNPAKSILTSSVPRHSLESSSASSSGSKGVNNFGDETVEEFLRWQHSNSRGR
;
A
#
# COMPACT_ATOMS: atom_id res chain seq x y z
N MET A 1 45.42 30.96 21.44
CA MET A 1 44.46 29.86 21.19
C MET A 1 43.76 29.55 22.52
N ASN A 2 42.45 29.79 22.67
CA ASN A 2 41.61 29.09 23.67
C ASN A 2 40.09 29.37 23.61
N ASP A 3 39.61 30.43 22.95
CA ASP A 3 38.18 30.81 23.02
C ASP A 3 37.18 29.97 22.20
N THR A 4 37.65 29.02 21.38
CA THR A 4 36.77 28.29 20.43
C THR A 4 36.03 27.10 21.07
N LEU A 5 36.54 26.55 22.18
CA LEU A 5 35.99 25.35 22.84
C LEU A 5 34.61 25.55 23.53
N PRO A 6 34.37 26.64 24.29
CA PRO A 6 33.09 26.84 24.98
C PRO A 6 31.88 26.93 24.03
N ALA A 7 32.05 27.60 22.88
CA ALA A 7 30.99 27.77 21.89
C ALA A 7 30.55 26.44 21.26
N ILE A 8 31.50 25.56 20.93
CA ILE A 8 31.23 24.26 20.30
C ILE A 8 30.51 23.32 21.28
N LEU A 9 30.88 23.35 22.56
CA LEU A 9 30.19 22.59 23.61
C LEU A 9 28.76 23.09 23.82
N LYS A 10 28.54 24.41 23.84
CA LYS A 10 27.20 24.99 24.00
C LYS A 10 26.28 24.63 22.83
N LEU A 11 26.75 24.77 21.59
CA LEU A 11 26.00 24.38 20.39
C LEU A 11 25.67 22.88 20.34
N LYS A 12 26.59 21.99 20.78
CA LYS A 12 26.29 20.56 20.91
C LYS A 12 25.27 20.26 22.01
N GLY A 13 25.30 20.99 23.13
CA GLY A 13 24.28 20.90 24.18
C GLY A 13 22.90 21.33 23.68
N GLU A 14 22.83 22.45 22.96
CA GLU A 14 21.60 23.01 22.42
C GLU A 14 21.00 22.16 21.29
N SER A 15 21.81 21.58 20.40
CA SER A 15 21.36 20.52 19.47
C SER A 15 20.78 19.34 20.24
N ARG A 16 21.55 18.74 21.17
CA ARG A 16 21.10 17.54 21.90
C ARG A 16 19.83 17.79 22.73
N LEU A 17 19.60 19.03 23.18
CA LEU A 17 18.36 19.48 23.83
C LEU A 17 17.21 19.74 22.85
N GLN A 18 17.47 20.19 21.62
CA GLN A 18 16.43 20.28 20.57
C GLN A 18 16.07 18.91 20.00
N ASP A 19 17.05 18.01 19.83
CA ASP A 19 16.84 16.66 19.32
C ASP A 19 16.11 15.78 20.34
N SER A 20 16.44 15.91 21.65
CA SER A 20 15.63 15.28 22.71
C SER A 20 14.26 15.94 22.90
N ARG A 21 14.11 17.25 22.69
CA ARG A 21 12.77 17.89 22.65
C ARG A 21 11.94 17.47 21.44
N LYS A 22 12.55 17.14 20.29
CA LYS A 22 11.85 16.53 19.15
C LYS A 22 11.46 15.09 19.43
N ALA A 23 12.37 14.28 20.00
CA ALA A 23 12.08 12.90 20.39
C ALA A 23 11.02 12.80 21.50
N ASN A 24 10.98 13.78 22.41
CA ASN A 24 9.98 13.88 23.48
C ASN A 24 8.81 14.83 23.13
N MET A 25 8.60 15.11 21.83
CA MET A 25 7.35 15.67 21.30
C MET A 25 6.62 14.61 20.47
N LYS A 26 6.62 13.38 21.00
CA LYS A 26 5.63 12.35 20.70
C LYS A 26 4.25 13.01 20.84
N SER A 27 3.48 13.04 19.76
CA SER A 27 2.31 13.90 19.68
C SER A 27 1.14 13.35 20.50
N GLU A 28 0.35 14.23 21.12
CA GLU A 28 -0.84 13.83 21.90
C GLU A 28 -1.92 13.13 21.04
N ASP A 29 -1.81 13.20 19.70
CA ASP A 29 -2.62 12.42 18.75
C ASP A 29 -2.13 10.95 18.60
N GLU A 30 -0.88 10.59 18.94
CA GLU A 30 -0.37 9.21 18.75
C GLU A 30 -1.00 8.19 19.70
N ASP A 31 -1.21 8.55 20.96
CA ASP A 31 -1.85 7.66 21.94
C ASP A 31 -3.39 7.66 21.84
N LYS A 32 -3.94 8.43 20.88
CA LYS A 32 -5.37 8.59 20.60
C LYS A 32 -5.87 7.73 19.44
N TYR A 33 -4.97 7.25 18.57
CA TYR A 33 -5.30 6.38 17.44
C TYR A 33 -4.43 5.12 17.44
N LEU A 34 -5.04 3.93 17.47
CA LEU A 34 -4.33 2.67 17.21
C LEU A 34 -4.80 2.02 15.91
N LEU A 35 -3.86 1.49 15.12
CA LEU A 35 -4.15 0.76 13.91
C LEU A 35 -4.45 -0.72 14.21
N GLN A 36 -5.70 -1.13 14.06
CA GLN A 36 -6.07 -2.54 13.96
C GLN A 36 -6.10 -2.95 12.48
N VAL A 37 -5.64 -4.17 12.17
CA VAL A 37 -5.77 -4.76 10.83
C VAL A 37 -6.63 -6.02 10.93
N THR A 38 -7.60 -6.15 10.03
CA THR A 38 -8.42 -7.36 9.90
C THR A 38 -8.41 -7.84 8.44
N ALA A 39 -8.59 -9.13 8.19
CA ALA A 39 -8.79 -9.64 6.84
C ALA A 39 -9.72 -10.85 6.80
N GLY A 40 -10.30 -11.11 5.62
CA GLY A 40 -11.19 -12.25 5.39
C GLY A 40 -11.59 -12.42 3.92
N PRO A 41 -12.44 -13.43 3.63
CA PRO A 41 -12.74 -13.89 2.27
C PRO A 41 -13.71 -13.01 1.49
N SER A 42 -14.30 -11.98 2.10
CA SER A 42 -15.38 -11.18 1.50
C SER A 42 -15.39 -9.73 2.00
N TYR A 43 -16.26 -8.89 1.43
CA TYR A 43 -16.52 -7.54 1.95
C TYR A 43 -17.19 -7.51 3.34
N ASN A 44 -17.75 -8.61 3.82
CA ASN A 44 -18.40 -8.68 5.12
C ASN A 44 -17.36 -8.79 6.25
N THR A 45 -17.12 -7.69 6.97
CA THR A 45 -16.15 -7.60 8.07
C THR A 45 -16.47 -8.50 9.26
N SER A 46 -17.72 -8.98 9.42
CA SER A 46 -18.03 -10.01 10.44
C SER A 46 -17.47 -11.39 10.11
N THR A 47 -16.96 -11.60 8.89
CA THR A 47 -16.20 -12.81 8.49
C THR A 47 -14.68 -12.60 8.51
N HIS A 48 -14.21 -11.50 9.10
CA HIS A 48 -12.77 -11.18 9.16
C HIS A 48 -12.17 -11.59 10.50
N SER A 49 -10.91 -12.02 10.47
CA SER A 49 -10.08 -12.21 11.66
C SER A 49 -9.13 -11.03 11.83
N ILE A 50 -8.66 -10.80 13.07
CA ILE A 50 -7.58 -9.85 13.36
C ILE A 50 -6.26 -10.39 12.78
N ILE A 51 -5.49 -9.53 12.12
CA ILE A 51 -4.18 -9.85 11.57
C ILE A 51 -3.10 -9.41 12.56
N PRO A 52 -2.27 -10.33 13.11
CA PRO A 52 -1.09 -9.96 13.86
C PRO A 52 -0.05 -9.38 12.88
N VAL A 53 -0.02 -8.04 12.77
CA VAL A 53 0.95 -7.32 11.95
C VAL A 53 2.37 -7.65 12.40
N ASN A 54 3.29 -7.83 11.44
CA ASN A 54 4.66 -8.34 11.67
C ASN A 54 4.72 -9.72 12.38
N GLY A 55 3.61 -10.47 12.39
CA GLY A 55 3.54 -11.80 12.98
C GLY A 55 4.30 -12.87 12.18
N PRO A 56 4.88 -13.90 12.84
CA PRO A 56 5.69 -14.91 12.17
C PRO A 56 4.88 -15.85 11.26
N THR A 57 3.57 -15.96 11.44
CA THR A 57 2.67 -16.84 10.67
C THR A 57 1.85 -16.04 9.66
N ALA A 58 1.76 -16.52 8.42
CA ALA A 58 0.80 -15.99 7.45
C ALA A 58 -0.64 -16.39 7.86
N HIS A 59 -1.58 -15.45 7.74
CA HIS A 59 -2.99 -15.70 7.99
C HIS A 59 -3.64 -16.38 6.78
N ARG A 60 -4.16 -17.60 6.98
CA ARG A 60 -4.74 -18.42 5.91
C ARG A 60 -6.22 -18.07 5.72
N ILE A 61 -6.58 -17.60 4.53
CA ILE A 61 -7.95 -17.29 4.09
C ILE A 61 -8.35 -18.33 3.04
N GLU A 62 -9.60 -18.77 3.10
CA GLU A 62 -10.15 -19.82 2.24
C GLU A 62 -11.55 -19.40 1.78
N ASN A 63 -11.83 -19.49 0.48
CA ASN A 63 -13.19 -19.34 -0.05
C ASN A 63 -13.42 -20.25 -1.27
N GLU A 64 -14.57 -20.12 -1.93
CA GLU A 64 -14.92 -20.96 -3.08
C GLU A 64 -13.98 -20.82 -4.28
N PHE A 65 -13.25 -19.69 -4.39
CA PHE A 65 -12.40 -19.38 -5.55
C PHE A 65 -10.91 -19.68 -5.33
N MET A 66 -10.38 -19.48 -4.13
CA MET A 66 -8.96 -19.75 -3.82
C MET A 66 -8.64 -19.93 -2.34
N THR A 67 -7.48 -20.52 -2.09
CA THR A 67 -6.76 -20.44 -0.82
C THR A 67 -5.74 -19.29 -0.90
N VAL A 68 -5.57 -18.53 0.18
CA VAL A 68 -4.61 -17.42 0.30
C VAL A 68 -3.87 -17.50 1.64
N TRP A 69 -2.58 -17.19 1.67
CA TRP A 69 -1.78 -17.00 2.89
C TRP A 69 -1.26 -15.57 2.91
N LEU A 70 -1.83 -14.73 3.78
CA LEU A 70 -1.61 -13.28 3.85
C LEU A 70 -0.66 -12.90 4.99
N ARG A 71 0.35 -12.08 4.71
CA ARG A 71 1.14 -11.33 5.71
C ARG A 71 0.95 -9.84 5.52
N VAL A 72 0.72 -9.13 6.63
CA VAL A 72 0.76 -7.66 6.66
C VAL A 72 1.94 -7.25 7.55
N ARG A 73 2.85 -6.48 6.98
CA ARG A 73 4.02 -5.94 7.67
C ARG A 73 3.97 -4.44 7.70
N ILE A 74 4.32 -3.80 8.81
CA ILE A 74 4.36 -2.34 8.96
C ILE A 74 5.62 -1.97 9.74
N ARG A 75 6.42 -1.05 9.21
CA ARG A 75 7.62 -0.56 9.89
C ARG A 75 7.23 0.41 11.01
N ASP A 76 7.82 0.23 12.18
CA ASP A 76 7.56 1.00 13.40
C ASP A 76 6.11 0.86 13.91
N TYR A 77 5.51 -0.32 13.77
CA TYR A 77 4.10 -0.59 14.06
C TYR A 77 3.70 -0.34 15.53
N ASN A 78 2.74 0.58 15.73
CA ASN A 78 2.04 0.80 17.00
C ASN A 78 0.53 0.67 16.77
N GLY A 79 -0.05 -0.49 17.11
CA GLY A 79 -1.45 -0.79 16.84
C GLY A 79 -2.08 -1.77 17.83
N LEU A 80 -3.01 -2.60 17.34
CA LEU A 80 -3.61 -3.74 18.03
C LEU A 80 -3.59 -4.99 17.12
N PRO A 81 -3.20 -6.20 17.61
CA PRO A 81 -2.88 -6.53 19.01
C PRO A 81 -1.62 -5.82 19.54
N LYS A 82 -1.46 -5.68 20.87
CA LYS A 82 -0.25 -5.06 21.44
C LYS A 82 0.97 -5.97 21.38
N GLU A 83 0.75 -7.28 21.27
CA GLU A 83 1.81 -8.28 21.22
C GLU A 83 2.46 -8.38 19.82
N SER A 84 1.90 -7.69 18.83
CA SER A 84 2.43 -7.64 17.46
C SER A 84 3.78 -6.91 17.43
N PRO A 85 4.84 -7.48 16.82
CA PRO A 85 6.16 -6.86 16.81
C PRO A 85 6.18 -5.46 16.20
N LEU A 86 6.98 -4.56 16.77
CA LEU A 86 7.21 -3.20 16.25
C LEU A 86 7.78 -3.20 14.81
N ASN A 87 8.56 -4.23 14.45
CA ASN A 87 9.22 -4.36 13.15
C ASN A 87 9.39 -5.84 12.77
N ASP A 88 9.49 -6.11 11.47
CA ASP A 88 9.75 -7.41 10.84
C ASP A 88 11.17 -7.40 10.20
N GLU A 89 11.87 -8.54 10.19
CA GLU A 89 13.21 -8.71 9.57
C GLU A 89 13.23 -8.31 8.09
N TYR A 90 12.08 -8.46 7.40
CA TYR A 90 11.80 -7.94 6.06
C TYR A 90 12.31 -6.51 5.84
N PHE A 91 12.11 -5.59 6.78
CA PHE A 91 12.51 -4.18 6.63
C PHE A 91 14.02 -3.94 6.74
N SER A 92 14.78 -4.94 7.19
CA SER A 92 16.26 -4.95 7.17
C SER A 92 16.83 -5.52 5.86
N HIS A 93 16.04 -6.31 5.11
CA HIS A 93 16.50 -6.93 3.87
C HIS A 93 16.92 -5.87 2.84
N PRO A 94 18.02 -6.05 2.07
CA PRO A 94 18.53 -5.05 1.13
C PRO A 94 17.50 -4.52 0.12
N LEU A 95 16.55 -5.37 -0.31
CA LEU A 95 15.48 -4.98 -1.24
C LEU A 95 14.44 -4.03 -0.61
N HIS A 96 14.27 -4.04 0.71
CA HIS A 96 13.15 -3.39 1.42
C HIS A 96 13.57 -2.36 2.47
N GLN A 97 14.84 -1.97 2.51
CA GLN A 97 15.37 -0.99 3.48
C GLN A 97 14.65 0.36 3.48
N ARG A 98 13.92 0.70 2.41
CA ARG A 98 13.14 1.95 2.25
C ARG A 98 11.65 1.80 2.56
N ASP A 99 11.10 0.59 2.53
CA ASP A 99 9.65 0.37 2.55
C ASP A 99 9.03 0.57 3.93
N ARG A 100 7.84 1.17 3.98
CA ARG A 100 7.13 1.44 5.24
C ARG A 100 6.11 0.36 5.60
N TYR A 101 5.71 -0.47 4.64
CA TYR A 101 4.81 -1.59 4.83
C TYR A 101 4.99 -2.63 3.70
N SER A 102 4.44 -3.83 3.90
CA SER A 102 4.26 -4.87 2.89
C SER A 102 2.88 -5.52 3.08
N ILE A 103 2.20 -5.81 1.96
CA ILE A 103 1.05 -6.71 1.91
C ILE A 103 1.50 -7.86 1.03
N GLY A 104 2.24 -8.79 1.64
CA GLY A 104 2.78 -9.99 0.98
C GLY A 104 1.81 -11.14 1.11
N PHE A 105 1.50 -11.82 0.01
CA PHE A 105 0.56 -12.94 0.02
C PHE A 105 0.94 -14.00 -1.01
N SER A 106 0.58 -15.23 -0.68
CA SER A 106 0.60 -16.37 -1.61
C SER A 106 -0.82 -16.85 -1.83
N PHE A 107 -1.13 -17.42 -2.99
CA PHE A 107 -2.48 -17.89 -3.32
C PHE A 107 -2.47 -19.06 -4.31
N VAL A 108 -3.51 -19.90 -4.27
CA VAL A 108 -3.77 -20.99 -5.22
C VAL A 108 -5.19 -20.83 -5.78
N PRO A 109 -5.36 -20.43 -7.05
CA PRO A 109 -6.67 -20.40 -7.71
C PRO A 109 -7.26 -21.81 -7.87
N LYS A 110 -8.56 -21.97 -7.62
CA LYS A 110 -9.30 -23.22 -7.87
C LYS A 110 -9.82 -23.31 -9.30
N GLU A 111 -9.94 -22.18 -9.98
CA GLU A 111 -10.22 -22.07 -11.41
C GLU A 111 -9.22 -21.12 -12.07
N SER A 112 -9.01 -21.25 -13.38
CA SER A 112 -8.05 -20.44 -14.13
C SER A 112 -8.59 -19.03 -14.40
N ILE A 113 -7.89 -17.99 -13.92
CA ILE A 113 -8.33 -16.59 -13.98
C ILE A 113 -7.57 -15.86 -15.10
N PRO A 114 -8.25 -15.21 -16.07
CA PRO A 114 -7.57 -14.38 -17.07
C PRO A 114 -6.72 -13.26 -16.42
N GLY A 115 -5.46 -13.12 -16.84
CA GLY A 115 -4.46 -12.26 -16.19
C GLY A 115 -4.81 -10.77 -16.20
N GLN A 116 -5.67 -10.36 -17.13
CA GLN A 116 -6.27 -9.03 -17.20
C GLN A 116 -7.35 -8.75 -16.14
N ASP A 117 -8.06 -9.77 -15.66
CA ASP A 117 -9.28 -9.62 -14.86
C ASP A 117 -9.01 -9.76 -13.36
N LEU A 118 -7.88 -10.35 -12.98
CA LEU A 118 -7.36 -10.32 -11.62
C LEU A 118 -6.81 -8.92 -11.29
N ILE A 119 -7.46 -8.23 -10.34
CA ILE A 119 -7.09 -6.87 -9.92
C ILE A 119 -6.86 -6.80 -8.41
N MET A 120 -6.09 -5.80 -8.00
CA MET A 120 -6.04 -5.35 -6.60
C MET A 120 -6.07 -3.84 -6.48
N GLY A 121 -6.27 -3.36 -5.26
CA GLY A 121 -6.14 -1.95 -4.89
C GLY A 121 -7.02 -1.60 -3.70
N PHE A 122 -7.48 -0.35 -3.64
CA PHE A 122 -8.27 0.19 -2.54
C PHE A 122 -9.66 0.63 -3.00
N ASP A 123 -10.69 0.36 -2.20
CA ASP A 123 -12.06 0.81 -2.49
C ASP A 123 -12.88 1.18 -1.24
N PHE A 124 -14.00 1.88 -1.46
CA PHE A 124 -14.85 2.44 -0.41
C PHE A 124 -16.33 2.30 -0.79
N ASP A 125 -17.17 1.82 0.13
CA ASP A 125 -18.63 1.68 -0.09
C ASP A 125 -19.42 3.00 -0.02
N ARG A 126 -18.74 4.13 0.16
CA ARG A 126 -19.35 5.43 0.47
C ARG A 126 -18.61 6.58 -0.22
N PRO A 127 -19.30 7.66 -0.63
CA PRO A 127 -18.67 8.77 -1.34
C PRO A 127 -17.59 9.45 -0.48
N ILE A 128 -16.43 9.73 -1.08
CA ILE A 128 -15.34 10.49 -0.45
C ILE A 128 -15.11 11.86 -1.09
N ARG A 129 -15.81 12.17 -2.19
CA ARG A 129 -15.68 13.42 -2.97
C ARG A 129 -15.67 14.69 -2.12
N ASP A 130 -16.56 14.79 -1.14
CA ASP A 130 -16.70 15.96 -0.25
C ASP A 130 -15.52 16.12 0.74
N ARG A 131 -14.62 15.12 0.79
CA ARG A 131 -13.40 15.08 1.61
C ARG A 131 -12.13 15.12 0.76
N LEU A 132 -12.23 15.10 -0.56
CA LEU A 132 -11.06 15.18 -1.44
C LEU A 132 -10.43 16.59 -1.38
N PRO A 133 -9.09 16.70 -1.49
CA PRO A 133 -8.39 17.97 -1.36
C PRO A 133 -8.43 18.82 -2.64
N PRO A 134 -8.23 20.14 -2.50
CA PRO A 134 -7.84 21.01 -3.59
C PRO A 134 -6.68 20.43 -4.41
N GLY A 135 -6.95 20.15 -5.69
CA GLY A 135 -5.97 19.67 -6.66
C GLY A 135 -5.69 18.16 -6.67
N PHE A 136 -6.56 17.34 -6.08
CA PHE A 136 -6.55 15.87 -6.18
C PHE A 136 -6.22 15.34 -7.59
N LYS A 137 -6.75 15.94 -8.67
CA LYS A 137 -6.47 15.51 -10.06
C LYS A 137 -4.97 15.57 -10.44
N LYS A 138 -4.18 16.50 -9.86
CA LYS A 138 -2.72 16.53 -10.01
C LYS A 138 -2.05 15.36 -9.27
N ALA A 139 -2.61 14.95 -8.13
CA ALA A 139 -2.11 13.83 -7.35
C ALA A 139 -2.27 12.50 -8.07
N MET A 140 -3.45 12.22 -8.62
CA MET A 140 -3.64 11.04 -9.46
C MET A 140 -2.64 10.99 -10.61
N LYS A 141 -2.43 12.12 -11.32
CA LYS A 141 -1.44 12.16 -12.40
C LYS A 141 -0.03 11.80 -11.93
N ILE A 142 0.43 12.25 -10.76
CA ILE A 142 1.77 11.88 -10.27
C ILE A 142 1.83 10.43 -9.77
N VAL A 143 0.77 9.91 -9.15
CA VAL A 143 0.68 8.47 -8.81
C VAL A 143 0.80 7.61 -10.08
N THR A 144 0.03 7.91 -11.13
CA THR A 144 0.05 7.13 -12.38
C THR A 144 1.28 7.40 -13.25
N THR A 145 1.91 8.58 -13.17
CA THR A 145 3.12 8.88 -13.97
C THR A 145 4.42 8.36 -13.31
N ILE A 146 4.47 8.27 -11.97
CA ILE A 146 5.73 8.03 -11.23
C ILE A 146 5.73 6.75 -10.39
N ILE A 147 4.59 6.31 -9.85
CA ILE A 147 4.53 5.19 -8.89
C ILE A 147 4.01 3.91 -9.56
N ASP A 148 2.85 3.99 -10.22
CA ASP A 148 2.26 2.86 -10.94
C ASP A 148 1.35 3.32 -12.10
N PRO A 149 1.82 3.26 -13.36
CA PRO A 149 0.98 3.55 -14.54
C PRO A 149 -0.09 2.50 -14.85
N GLY A 150 -0.15 1.38 -14.12
CA GLY A 150 -1.27 0.44 -14.17
C GLY A 150 -2.48 0.87 -13.33
N ILE A 151 -2.34 1.91 -12.50
CA ILE A 151 -3.42 2.40 -11.62
C ILE A 151 -4.47 3.22 -12.37
N TYR A 152 -5.74 2.92 -12.10
CA TYR A 152 -6.92 3.65 -12.55
C TYR A 152 -7.89 3.88 -11.38
N SER A 153 -8.70 4.94 -11.45
CA SER A 153 -9.63 5.31 -10.36
C SER A 153 -10.85 6.10 -10.83
N ASP A 154 -11.96 5.93 -10.10
CA ASP A 154 -12.99 6.96 -9.98
C ASP A 154 -13.25 7.31 -8.51
N PRO A 155 -12.51 8.29 -7.96
CA PRO A 155 -12.62 8.72 -6.58
C PRO A 155 -13.74 9.75 -6.35
N TYR A 156 -14.41 10.21 -7.41
CA TYR A 156 -15.55 11.13 -7.32
C TYR A 156 -16.91 10.40 -7.35
N SER A 157 -16.92 9.12 -7.73
CA SER A 157 -18.08 8.23 -7.64
C SER A 157 -18.59 8.02 -6.21
N ASP A 158 -19.82 7.50 -6.07
CA ASP A 158 -20.40 7.17 -4.77
C ASP A 158 -19.87 5.84 -4.17
N LYS A 159 -19.13 5.05 -4.94
CA LYS A 159 -18.29 3.93 -4.47
C LYS A 159 -16.84 4.09 -4.96
N PRO A 160 -16.06 5.01 -4.37
CA PRO A 160 -14.70 5.34 -4.77
C PRO A 160 -13.78 4.12 -4.84
N TYR A 161 -12.91 4.09 -5.86
CA TYR A 161 -11.91 3.04 -6.02
C TYR A 161 -10.61 3.53 -6.65
N LEU A 162 -9.54 2.78 -6.40
CA LEU A 162 -8.21 2.88 -6.97
C LEU A 162 -7.70 1.45 -7.19
N TYR A 163 -7.71 0.95 -8.43
CA TYR A 163 -7.28 -0.42 -8.74
C TYR A 163 -6.15 -0.44 -9.78
N ALA A 164 -5.48 -1.58 -9.90
CA ALA A 164 -4.60 -1.92 -11.01
C ALA A 164 -4.65 -3.44 -11.30
N PRO A 165 -4.31 -3.89 -12.53
CA PRO A 165 -4.11 -5.30 -12.84
C PRO A 165 -3.01 -5.91 -11.96
N ALA A 166 -3.27 -7.11 -11.43
CA ALA A 166 -2.35 -7.84 -10.55
C ALA A 166 -0.92 -7.91 -11.11
N LEU A 167 -0.81 -8.39 -12.36
CA LEU A 167 0.46 -8.60 -13.06
C LEU A 167 1.29 -7.32 -13.30
N SER A 168 0.69 -6.13 -13.24
CA SER A 168 1.40 -4.84 -13.35
C SER A 168 1.65 -4.13 -12.02
N THR A 169 0.92 -4.48 -10.95
CA THR A 169 0.95 -3.72 -9.68
C THR A 169 1.58 -4.46 -8.50
N PHE A 170 1.65 -5.80 -8.54
CA PHE A 170 2.52 -6.55 -7.61
C PHE A 170 3.97 -6.08 -7.82
N PHE A 171 4.64 -5.60 -6.76
CA PHE A 171 6.00 -5.07 -6.88
C PHE A 171 7.05 -6.18 -7.03
N THR A 172 6.75 -7.38 -6.54
CA THR A 172 7.42 -8.66 -6.91
C THR A 172 6.36 -9.73 -7.17
N PHE A 173 6.68 -10.71 -8.03
CA PHE A 173 5.77 -11.80 -8.41
C PHE A 173 6.55 -13.11 -8.60
N ARG A 174 6.04 -14.20 -8.00
CA ARG A 174 6.64 -15.54 -8.08
C ARG A 174 5.61 -16.58 -8.51
N LEU A 175 6.02 -17.48 -9.41
CA LEU A 175 5.25 -18.64 -9.84
C LEU A 175 5.84 -19.90 -9.21
N GLY A 176 5.09 -20.60 -8.38
CA GLY A 176 5.44 -21.91 -7.85
C GLY A 176 5.06 -23.06 -8.78
N ALA A 177 5.26 -24.27 -8.29
CA ALA A 177 4.78 -25.50 -8.91
C ALA A 177 3.25 -25.65 -8.79
N LEU A 178 2.68 -26.58 -9.57
CA LEU A 178 1.31 -27.03 -9.37
C LEU A 178 1.21 -27.80 -8.04
N ILE A 179 0.10 -27.68 -7.31
CA ILE A 179 -0.10 -28.39 -6.03
C ILE A 179 -0.13 -29.91 -6.21
N SER A 180 -0.45 -30.39 -7.42
CA SER A 180 -0.35 -31.79 -7.82
C SER A 180 1.09 -32.32 -7.96
N GLU A 181 2.08 -31.42 -8.08
CA GLU A 181 3.51 -31.75 -8.11
C GLU A 181 4.13 -31.60 -6.71
N VAL A 182 3.84 -30.48 -6.05
CA VAL A 182 4.30 -30.17 -4.68
C VAL A 182 3.22 -29.38 -3.95
N ASP A 183 2.74 -29.91 -2.82
CA ASP A 183 1.81 -29.26 -1.90
C ASP A 183 2.16 -27.79 -1.58
N ALA A 184 1.16 -26.93 -1.44
CA ALA A 184 1.34 -25.49 -1.29
C ALA A 184 2.02 -25.12 0.04
N GLU A 185 1.53 -25.62 1.17
CA GLU A 185 2.14 -25.43 2.49
C GLU A 185 3.60 -25.94 2.51
N ARG A 186 3.92 -27.03 1.81
CA ARG A 186 5.31 -27.47 1.60
C ARG A 186 6.13 -26.46 0.77
N GLN A 187 5.64 -26.00 -0.39
CA GLN A 187 6.35 -25.01 -1.21
C GLN A 187 6.64 -23.73 -0.41
N LEU A 188 5.68 -23.26 0.38
CA LEU A 188 5.84 -22.09 1.26
C LEU A 188 6.84 -22.33 2.39
N SER A 189 6.87 -23.54 2.96
CA SER A 189 7.87 -23.95 3.97
C SER A 189 9.28 -24.01 3.39
N ASP A 190 9.44 -24.61 2.19
CA ASP A 190 10.71 -24.71 1.47
C ASP A 190 11.24 -23.32 1.03
N LEU A 191 10.38 -22.31 0.91
CA LEU A 191 10.76 -20.90 0.67
C LEU A 191 11.14 -20.17 1.97
N ALA A 192 10.34 -20.30 3.03
CA ALA A 192 10.63 -19.71 4.36
C ALA A 192 11.91 -20.30 5.01
N ALA A 193 12.35 -21.49 4.57
CA ALA A 193 13.64 -22.06 4.93
C ALA A 193 14.84 -21.45 4.18
N ARG A 194 14.62 -20.85 2.98
CA ARG A 194 15.66 -20.16 2.20
C ARG A 194 15.88 -18.73 2.67
N ASP A 195 14.79 -18.00 2.94
CA ASP A 195 14.82 -16.68 3.57
C ASP A 195 13.86 -16.60 4.77
N LYS A 196 14.43 -16.24 5.93
CA LYS A 196 13.71 -16.09 7.19
C LYS A 196 12.88 -14.79 7.26
N ALA A 197 13.30 -13.74 6.55
CA ALA A 197 12.52 -12.53 6.41
C ALA A 197 11.22 -12.77 5.61
N GLY A 198 11.17 -13.86 4.82
CA GLY A 198 10.02 -14.24 3.99
C GLY A 198 9.76 -13.23 2.88
N VAL A 199 10.82 -12.75 2.24
CA VAL A 199 10.78 -11.87 1.08
C VAL A 199 10.32 -12.65 -0.14
N ILE A 200 9.32 -12.12 -0.84
CA ILE A 200 8.86 -12.69 -2.12
C ILE A 200 9.75 -12.10 -3.21
N GLU A 201 10.77 -12.83 -3.65
CA GLU A 201 11.60 -12.43 -4.80
C GLU A 201 10.94 -12.79 -6.13
N GLU A 202 11.09 -11.90 -7.11
CA GLU A 202 10.62 -12.09 -8.49
C GLU A 202 11.25 -13.34 -9.13
N GLY A 203 10.47 -14.12 -9.87
CA GLY A 203 10.96 -15.31 -10.58
C GLY A 203 9.97 -16.47 -10.55
N ALA A 204 10.48 -17.69 -10.38
CA ALA A 204 9.68 -18.91 -10.25
C ALA A 204 10.43 -20.06 -9.55
N ASP A 205 9.70 -21.13 -9.24
CA ASP A 205 10.18 -22.45 -8.80
C ASP A 205 9.43 -23.57 -9.55
N GLY A 206 10.08 -24.73 -9.74
CA GLY A 206 9.44 -25.93 -10.31
C GLY A 206 8.85 -25.72 -11.71
N SER A 207 7.65 -26.25 -11.97
CA SER A 207 6.92 -26.02 -13.23
C SER A 207 6.52 -24.55 -13.45
N GLY A 208 6.57 -23.71 -12.41
CA GLY A 208 6.33 -22.27 -12.51
C GLY A 208 7.32 -21.57 -13.45
N GLN A 209 8.58 -22.03 -13.54
CA GLN A 209 9.55 -21.46 -14.48
C GLN A 209 9.10 -21.71 -15.93
N LYS A 210 8.65 -22.93 -16.26
CA LYS A 210 8.15 -23.25 -17.60
C LYS A 210 6.95 -22.36 -17.98
N SER A 211 6.01 -22.16 -17.05
CA SER A 211 4.87 -21.25 -17.25
C SER A 211 5.33 -19.80 -17.49
N ARG A 212 6.31 -19.32 -16.70
CA ARG A 212 6.94 -18.00 -16.83
C ARG A 212 7.63 -17.80 -18.20
N ASP A 213 8.35 -18.82 -18.66
CA ASP A 213 9.06 -18.86 -19.94
C ASP A 213 8.08 -18.87 -21.13
N GLU A 214 7.07 -19.74 -21.10
CA GLU A 214 6.05 -19.89 -22.17
C GLU A 214 5.17 -18.63 -22.30
N ALA A 215 4.90 -17.94 -21.19
CA ALA A 215 4.21 -16.65 -21.18
C ALA A 215 5.11 -15.43 -21.50
N ALA A 216 6.43 -15.66 -21.69
CA ALA A 216 7.46 -14.67 -21.96
C ALA A 216 7.50 -13.52 -20.93
N ILE A 217 7.34 -13.86 -19.64
CA ILE A 217 7.33 -12.89 -18.54
C ILE A 217 8.78 -12.43 -18.25
N PRO A 218 9.10 -11.12 -18.32
CA PRO A 218 10.46 -10.66 -18.06
C PRO A 218 10.94 -10.92 -16.62
N GLU A 219 12.20 -11.32 -16.46
CA GLU A 219 12.77 -11.72 -15.15
C GLU A 219 12.89 -10.58 -14.12
N GLU A 220 13.12 -9.34 -14.58
CA GLU A 220 13.19 -8.19 -13.66
C GLU A 220 11.80 -7.64 -13.39
N ALA A 221 11.45 -7.42 -12.11
CA ALA A 221 10.13 -6.97 -11.69
C ALA A 221 9.67 -5.67 -12.38
N GLU A 222 10.54 -4.68 -12.55
CA GLU A 222 10.22 -3.45 -13.30
C GLU A 222 9.88 -3.75 -14.78
N LYS A 223 10.60 -4.68 -15.41
CA LYS A 223 10.35 -5.11 -16.79
C LYS A 223 9.04 -5.89 -16.89
N ARG A 224 8.73 -6.78 -15.92
CA ARG A 224 7.43 -7.44 -15.81
C ARG A 224 6.30 -6.43 -15.68
N ARG A 225 6.37 -5.53 -14.70
CA ARG A 225 5.31 -4.53 -14.45
C ARG A 225 5.04 -3.71 -15.70
N LYS A 226 6.11 -3.23 -16.37
CA LYS A 226 6.03 -2.49 -17.64
C LYS A 226 5.52 -3.32 -18.83
N TYR A 227 5.84 -4.61 -18.89
CA TYR A 227 5.30 -5.54 -19.89
C TYR A 227 3.78 -5.70 -19.74
N PHE A 228 3.29 -5.78 -18.51
CA PHE A 228 1.87 -5.93 -18.21
C PHE A 228 1.05 -4.63 -18.18
N LEU A 229 1.64 -3.47 -18.48
CA LEU A 229 0.87 -2.27 -18.87
C LEU A 229 0.22 -2.43 -20.25
N LYS A 230 0.71 -3.36 -21.07
CA LYS A 230 0.17 -3.62 -22.40
C LYS A 230 -1.04 -4.55 -22.31
N ARG A 231 -2.21 -4.04 -22.69
CA ARG A 231 -3.48 -4.80 -22.76
C ARG A 231 -3.31 -6.21 -23.34
N LYS A 232 -2.71 -6.32 -24.54
CA LYS A 232 -2.44 -7.61 -25.21
C LYS A 232 -1.71 -8.61 -24.30
N ASN A 233 -0.75 -8.15 -23.51
CA ASN A 233 0.06 -9.03 -22.67
C ASN A 233 -0.75 -9.56 -21.48
N LEU A 234 -1.61 -8.72 -20.90
CA LEU A 234 -2.59 -9.14 -19.88
C LEU A 234 -3.65 -10.10 -20.44
N GLU A 235 -4.13 -9.87 -21.67
CA GLU A 235 -5.10 -10.72 -22.38
C GLU A 235 -4.54 -12.09 -22.76
N GLN A 236 -3.22 -12.19 -22.99
CA GLN A 236 -2.53 -13.44 -23.35
C GLN A 236 -1.99 -14.23 -22.14
N ASN A 237 -2.17 -13.72 -20.92
CA ASN A 237 -1.72 -14.38 -19.69
C ASN A 237 -2.91 -14.89 -18.88
N VAL A 238 -2.69 -15.97 -18.13
CA VAL A 238 -3.68 -16.64 -17.29
C VAL A 238 -3.01 -17.03 -15.97
N PHE A 239 -3.70 -16.83 -14.86
CA PHE A 239 -3.38 -17.50 -13.59
C PHE A 239 -4.01 -18.89 -13.65
N GLU A 240 -3.18 -19.91 -13.75
CA GLU A 240 -3.59 -21.31 -13.82
C GLU A 240 -4.30 -21.75 -12.53
N ALA A 241 -5.36 -22.53 -12.66
CA ALA A 241 -5.88 -23.33 -11.56
C ALA A 241 -4.77 -24.21 -10.96
N ASP A 242 -4.86 -24.49 -9.66
CA ASP A 242 -3.97 -25.39 -8.93
C ASP A 242 -2.47 -25.01 -8.93
N ARG A 243 -2.07 -23.82 -9.40
CA ARG A 243 -0.71 -23.29 -9.26
C ARG A 243 -0.58 -22.37 -8.05
N LEU A 244 0.51 -22.53 -7.29
CA LEU A 244 0.90 -21.55 -6.28
C LEU A 244 1.44 -20.27 -6.95
N TYR A 245 0.84 -19.13 -6.64
CA TYR A 245 1.34 -17.81 -7.00
C TYR A 245 1.67 -16.99 -5.75
N GLN A 246 2.60 -16.05 -5.86
CA GLN A 246 2.96 -15.15 -4.77
C GLN A 246 3.19 -13.73 -5.27
N GLY A 247 2.82 -12.73 -4.47
CA GLY A 247 3.11 -11.34 -4.76
C GLY A 247 3.20 -10.49 -3.50
N ASP A 248 3.93 -9.38 -3.57
CA ASP A 248 3.99 -8.40 -2.48
C ASP A 248 3.65 -6.99 -2.98
N PHE A 249 2.89 -6.27 -2.16
CA PHE A 249 2.52 -4.87 -2.37
C PHE A 249 3.12 -4.01 -1.26
N PHE A 250 4.36 -3.59 -1.46
CA PHE A 250 5.16 -2.73 -0.58
C PHE A 250 5.45 -1.38 -1.24
N ASN A 251 5.51 -0.28 -0.47
CA ASN A 251 6.13 0.96 -0.95
C ASN A 251 6.64 1.86 0.20
N PRO A 252 7.53 2.83 -0.08
CA PRO A 252 8.05 3.77 0.93
C PRO A 252 7.10 4.93 1.26
N TYR A 253 5.93 5.01 0.62
CA TYR A 253 5.08 6.21 0.63
C TYR A 253 3.98 6.19 1.72
N LEU A 254 3.39 5.03 2.03
CA LEU A 254 2.38 4.94 3.10
C LEU A 254 3.04 4.64 4.45
N ASP A 255 3.08 5.63 5.34
CA ASP A 255 3.59 5.48 6.69
C ASP A 255 2.44 5.27 7.69
N PHE A 256 2.01 4.01 7.80
CA PHE A 256 0.92 3.61 8.70
C PHE A 256 1.23 3.88 10.18
N ALA A 257 2.49 3.80 10.61
CA ALA A 257 2.88 4.00 12.00
C ALA A 257 2.72 5.45 12.48
N ASN A 258 3.14 6.42 11.66
CA ASN A 258 3.07 7.85 11.99
C ASN A 258 1.81 8.53 11.41
N PHE A 259 0.86 7.73 10.90
CA PHE A 259 -0.29 8.16 10.11
C PHE A 259 0.10 9.25 9.11
N GLY A 260 0.94 8.90 8.13
CA GLY A 260 1.54 9.85 7.21
C GLY A 260 1.69 9.35 5.77
N LEU A 261 1.71 10.30 4.84
CA LEU A 261 2.11 10.11 3.45
C LEU A 261 3.52 10.69 3.26
N LYS A 262 4.49 9.83 2.96
CA LYS A 262 5.85 10.19 2.58
C LYS A 262 5.93 10.28 1.05
N LEU A 263 6.54 11.33 0.51
CA LEU A 263 6.69 11.52 -0.93
C LEU A 263 8.07 12.15 -1.23
N PRO A 264 8.55 12.09 -2.49
CA PRO A 264 9.84 12.70 -2.85
C PRO A 264 9.91 14.18 -2.42
N GLY A 265 10.77 14.45 -1.43
CA GLY A 265 11.06 15.79 -0.90
C GLY A 265 10.23 16.26 0.31
N PHE A 266 9.19 15.55 0.75
CA PHE A 266 8.37 15.99 1.89
C PHE A 266 7.54 14.86 2.55
N SER A 267 6.83 15.19 3.64
CA SER A 267 5.91 14.27 4.32
C SER A 267 4.68 15.03 4.85
N ILE A 268 3.55 14.34 4.91
CA ILE A 268 2.25 14.90 5.33
C ILE A 268 1.60 13.96 6.33
N SER A 269 1.35 14.42 7.55
CA SER A 269 0.48 13.69 8.48
C SER A 269 -0.98 13.75 8.01
N ILE A 270 -1.67 12.62 8.10
CA ILE A 270 -3.09 12.46 7.76
C ILE A 270 -4.00 12.46 9.01
N THR A 271 -3.47 12.52 10.24
CA THR A 271 -4.28 12.48 11.49
C THR A 271 -5.37 13.54 11.57
N LYS A 272 -5.07 14.76 11.09
CA LYS A 272 -5.99 15.92 11.02
C LYS A 272 -7.17 15.72 10.06
N TYR A 273 -7.24 14.53 9.45
CA TYR A 273 -8.24 14.11 8.50
C TYR A 273 -8.85 12.75 8.91
N ILE A 274 -8.57 12.19 10.10
CA ILE A 274 -9.29 10.99 10.55
C ILE A 274 -10.70 11.40 11.00
N ASP A 275 -11.73 10.76 10.43
CA ASP A 275 -13.11 10.89 10.90
C ASP A 275 -13.88 9.55 10.82
N ASP A 276 -15.07 9.51 11.42
CA ASP A 276 -15.97 8.34 11.44
C ASP A 276 -16.29 7.78 10.03
N LYS A 277 -16.15 8.61 8.98
CA LYS A 277 -16.40 8.23 7.59
C LYS A 277 -15.14 7.90 6.82
N THR A 278 -13.94 7.95 7.41
CA THR A 278 -12.67 7.74 6.69
C THR A 278 -11.55 7.05 7.45
N HIS A 279 -11.75 6.71 8.73
CA HIS A 279 -10.81 5.93 9.55
C HIS A 279 -10.55 4.48 9.09
N THR A 280 -11.16 4.03 7.98
CA THR A 280 -10.97 2.70 7.39
C THR A 280 -10.37 2.82 5.99
N LEU A 281 -9.23 2.17 5.74
CA LEU A 281 -8.67 1.94 4.41
C LEU A 281 -8.81 0.46 4.06
N ARG A 282 -9.59 0.13 3.04
CA ARG A 282 -9.83 -1.25 2.61
C ARG A 282 -9.03 -1.56 1.35
N PHE A 283 -8.16 -2.56 1.45
CA PHE A 283 -7.44 -3.19 0.35
C PHE A 283 -8.19 -4.46 -0.09
N VAL A 284 -8.25 -4.72 -1.40
CA VAL A 284 -9.05 -5.80 -1.99
C VAL A 284 -8.25 -6.51 -3.08
N PHE A 285 -8.38 -7.83 -3.14
CA PHE A 285 -7.96 -8.68 -4.25
C PHE A 285 -9.19 -9.39 -4.81
N LYS A 286 -9.48 -9.23 -6.12
CA LYS A 286 -10.72 -9.72 -6.73
C LYS A 286 -10.65 -9.89 -8.24
N ASN A 287 -11.64 -10.58 -8.78
CA ASN A 287 -12.00 -10.55 -10.19
C ASN A 287 -12.78 -9.25 -10.51
N ARG A 288 -12.37 -8.52 -11.55
CA ARG A 288 -13.09 -7.31 -12.00
C ARG A 288 -14.31 -7.61 -12.88
N ALA A 289 -14.34 -8.78 -13.53
CA ALA A 289 -15.31 -9.11 -14.57
C ALA A 289 -16.57 -9.77 -13.99
N THR A 290 -16.41 -10.68 -13.03
CA THR A 290 -17.49 -11.29 -12.25
C THR A 290 -17.81 -10.49 -10.98
N GLY A 291 -16.79 -9.89 -10.37
CA GLY A 291 -16.87 -9.22 -9.06
C GLY A 291 -16.38 -10.07 -7.88
N ASP A 292 -16.02 -11.34 -8.13
CA ASP A 292 -15.65 -12.33 -7.11
C ASP A 292 -14.48 -11.87 -6.25
N VAL A 293 -14.68 -11.89 -4.93
CA VAL A 293 -13.70 -11.41 -3.96
C VAL A 293 -12.84 -12.58 -3.49
N TYR A 294 -11.53 -12.36 -3.44
CA TYR A 294 -10.55 -13.38 -3.07
C TYR A 294 -10.00 -13.16 -1.66
N PHE A 295 -9.61 -11.92 -1.35
CA PHE A 295 -9.51 -11.46 0.03
C PHE A 295 -9.75 -9.96 0.14
N VAL A 296 -10.11 -9.55 1.35
CA VAL A 296 -10.19 -8.15 1.77
C VAL A 296 -9.32 -7.99 3.00
N CYS A 297 -8.50 -6.94 3.03
CA CYS A 297 -7.73 -6.52 4.19
C CYS A 297 -8.14 -5.09 4.57
N VAL A 298 -8.54 -4.86 5.82
CA VAL A 298 -9.03 -3.56 6.32
C VAL A 298 -8.08 -3.03 7.37
N PHE A 299 -7.55 -1.84 7.10
CA PHE A 299 -6.73 -1.06 8.02
C PHE A 299 -7.65 -0.05 8.72
N THR A 300 -7.89 -0.24 10.01
CA THR A 300 -8.86 0.52 10.81
C THR A 300 -8.15 1.32 11.89
N LEU A 301 -8.31 2.64 11.87
CA LEU A 301 -7.80 3.52 12.92
C LEU A 301 -8.86 3.64 14.02
N LEU A 302 -8.61 2.97 15.13
CA LEU A 302 -9.48 2.97 16.31
C LEU A 302 -9.20 4.21 17.16
N PHE A 303 -10.26 4.89 17.59
CA PHE A 303 -10.24 6.02 18.53
C PHE A 303 -11.53 6.04 19.35
N GLY A 304 -11.61 6.93 20.34
CA GLY A 304 -12.83 7.17 21.10
C GLY A 304 -13.31 5.92 21.86
N GLN A 305 -14.58 5.54 21.69
CA GLN A 305 -15.14 4.37 22.35
C GLN A 305 -14.62 3.05 21.75
N ALA A 306 -14.58 2.92 20.42
CA ALA A 306 -14.10 1.70 19.76
C ALA A 306 -12.66 1.32 20.13
N LEU A 307 -11.80 2.31 20.42
CA LEU A 307 -10.47 2.08 20.97
C LEU A 307 -10.51 1.55 22.42
N ARG A 308 -11.39 2.09 23.27
CA ARG A 308 -11.56 1.60 24.65
C ARG A 308 -12.11 0.17 24.67
N ASP A 309 -13.10 -0.12 23.83
CA ASP A 309 -13.73 -1.44 23.75
C ASP A 309 -12.72 -2.52 23.31
N ALA A 310 -11.93 -2.23 22.26
CA ALA A 310 -10.91 -3.15 21.75
C ALA A 310 -9.72 -3.35 22.71
N LEU A 311 -9.40 -2.36 23.53
CA LEU A 311 -8.42 -2.51 24.62
C LEU A 311 -9.00 -3.37 25.75
N ALA A 312 -10.25 -3.12 26.16
CA ALA A 312 -10.92 -3.86 27.23
C ALA A 312 -11.10 -5.36 26.89
N SER A 313 -11.45 -5.70 25.64
CA SER A 313 -11.53 -7.10 25.21
C SER A 313 -10.15 -7.77 25.24
N SER A 314 -9.09 -7.07 24.80
CA SER A 314 -7.73 -7.64 24.80
C SER A 314 -7.19 -7.93 26.20
N THR A 315 -7.62 -7.19 27.24
CA THR A 315 -7.31 -7.51 28.63
C THR A 315 -8.11 -8.72 29.14
N ALA A 316 -9.39 -8.83 28.82
CA ALA A 316 -10.20 -10.00 29.20
C ALA A 316 -9.66 -11.31 28.56
N ASP A 317 -9.33 -11.29 27.27
CA ASP A 317 -8.69 -12.40 26.54
C ASP A 317 -7.32 -12.81 27.14
N SER A 318 -6.68 -11.90 27.88
CA SER A 318 -5.39 -12.14 28.54
C SER A 318 -5.56 -12.74 29.95
N GLU A 319 -6.60 -12.34 30.68
CA GLU A 319 -6.91 -12.85 32.02
C GLU A 319 -7.54 -14.26 31.95
N GLU A 320 -8.49 -14.49 31.05
CA GLU A 320 -9.17 -15.80 30.88
C GLU A 320 -8.21 -16.92 30.44
N LYS A 321 -7.08 -16.56 29.81
CA LYS A 321 -6.00 -17.50 29.42
C LYS A 321 -5.08 -17.95 30.55
N VAL A 322 -5.20 -17.40 31.76
CA VAL A 322 -4.37 -17.77 32.91
C VAL A 322 -5.03 -18.87 33.76
N GLU A 323 -6.35 -19.04 33.70
CA GLU A 323 -7.11 -19.90 34.61
C GLU A 323 -7.38 -21.35 34.11
N THR A 324 -6.40 -22.03 33.51
CA THR A 324 -6.52 -23.47 33.19
C THR A 324 -5.28 -24.33 33.53
N GLU A 325 -5.00 -24.53 34.82
CA GLU A 325 -4.63 -25.84 35.37
C GLU A 325 -5.21 -26.03 36.80
N PRO A 326 -5.60 -27.25 37.22
CA PRO A 326 -6.42 -27.45 38.42
C PRO A 326 -5.61 -27.70 39.70
N GLY A 327 -5.85 -26.88 40.74
CA GLY A 327 -5.35 -27.08 42.11
C GLY A 327 -6.40 -26.69 43.15
N ALA A 328 -6.68 -27.58 44.11
CA ALA A 328 -7.76 -27.43 45.10
C ALA A 328 -7.23 -26.97 46.50
N PRO A 329 -8.08 -26.83 47.54
CA PRO A 329 -8.75 -25.56 47.83
C PRO A 329 -8.38 -25.00 49.22
N SER A 330 -8.68 -23.72 49.49
CA SER A 330 -8.61 -23.18 50.86
C SER A 330 -9.75 -22.20 51.21
N THR A 331 -10.25 -22.46 52.41
CA THR A 331 -11.40 -21.94 53.18
C THR A 331 -11.65 -20.42 53.21
N GLU A 332 -12.93 -20.08 53.06
CA GLU A 332 -13.71 -18.96 53.62
C GLU A 332 -13.03 -17.70 54.18
N SER A 333 -13.53 -16.54 53.74
CA SER A 333 -13.76 -15.37 54.62
C SER A 333 -14.90 -14.52 54.04
N GLN A 334 -15.93 -14.23 54.84
CA GLN A 334 -17.07 -13.39 54.44
C GLN A 334 -16.85 -11.91 54.77
N SER A 335 -17.27 -11.01 53.89
CA SER A 335 -17.64 -9.64 54.27
C SER A 335 -18.65 -9.03 53.29
N GLU A 336 -19.83 -8.66 53.81
CA GLU A 336 -20.88 -7.99 53.04
C GLU A 336 -20.76 -6.46 53.17
N ARG A 337 -20.94 -5.72 52.04
CA ARG A 337 -22.08 -4.79 51.85
C ARG A 337 -22.01 -3.95 50.57
N ASP A 338 -23.22 -3.68 50.05
CA ASP A 338 -23.77 -2.44 49.49
C ASP A 338 -22.80 -1.40 48.88
N SER A 339 -23.06 -0.84 47.69
CA SER A 339 -24.35 -0.23 47.34
C SER A 339 -24.42 0.21 45.87
N ASP A 340 -25.64 0.38 45.35
CA ASP A 340 -25.91 1.02 44.06
C ASP A 340 -25.39 2.47 43.96
N ARG A 341 -24.99 2.86 42.75
CA ARG A 341 -25.49 4.09 42.12
C ARG A 341 -25.31 4.11 40.60
N GLN A 342 -26.44 4.10 39.90
CA GLN A 342 -26.58 4.74 38.60
C GLN A 342 -26.53 6.26 38.77
N ASP A 343 -26.02 6.98 37.78
CA ASP A 343 -26.46 8.35 37.52
C ASP A 343 -26.29 8.67 36.02
N GLU A 344 -27.40 8.87 35.32
CA GLU A 344 -27.40 9.42 33.95
C GLU A 344 -27.35 10.95 34.02
N ASN A 345 -26.67 11.63 33.08
CA ASN A 345 -27.27 12.81 32.43
C ASN A 345 -26.48 13.32 31.20
N LYS A 346 -27.18 13.32 30.05
CA LYS A 346 -27.31 14.42 29.07
C LYS A 346 -26.07 15.23 28.65
N GLU A 347 -25.64 14.97 27.41
CA GLU A 347 -25.95 15.85 26.27
C GLU A 347 -25.81 17.38 26.46
N LYS A 348 -24.77 17.99 25.84
CA LYS A 348 -24.98 18.95 24.73
C LYS A 348 -23.74 19.43 23.97
N ALA A 349 -23.91 19.44 22.65
CA ALA A 349 -23.39 20.38 21.64
C ALA A 349 -21.91 20.81 21.65
N ALA A 350 -21.18 20.33 20.63
CA ALA A 350 -20.16 21.13 19.94
C ALA A 350 -20.24 20.87 18.43
N SER A 351 -20.42 21.93 17.63
CA SER A 351 -20.50 21.87 16.16
C SER A 351 -19.29 22.58 15.56
N ALA A 352 -18.36 21.83 14.94
CA ALA A 352 -17.28 22.43 14.14
C ALA A 352 -16.74 21.49 13.05
N VAL A 353 -16.60 22.10 11.87
CA VAL A 353 -16.03 21.63 10.59
C VAL A 353 -14.66 20.91 10.71
N GLY A 354 -14.51 19.77 10.02
CA GLY A 354 -13.22 19.10 9.73
C GLY A 354 -13.38 18.03 8.64
N GLY A 355 -12.45 17.95 7.67
CA GLY A 355 -12.57 17.07 6.48
C GLY A 355 -11.71 15.81 6.52
N GLY A 356 -12.15 14.70 5.90
CA GLY A 356 -11.66 13.33 6.16
C GLY A 356 -10.49 12.76 5.31
N LEU A 357 -10.10 11.51 5.58
CA LEU A 357 -8.71 11.00 5.57
C LEU A 357 -8.03 10.91 4.20
N ILE A 358 -8.76 10.39 3.21
CA ILE A 358 -8.31 10.32 1.82
C ILE A 358 -8.04 11.73 1.26
N GLY A 359 -8.59 12.75 1.93
CA GLY A 359 -8.25 14.15 1.82
C GLY A 359 -6.77 14.48 1.82
N ARG A 360 -5.86 13.68 2.41
CA ARG A 360 -4.40 13.94 2.33
C ARG A 360 -3.52 12.82 1.78
N LEU A 361 -4.07 11.63 1.58
CA LEU A 361 -3.45 10.62 0.70
C LEU A 361 -3.19 11.18 -0.72
N TYR A 362 -3.98 12.19 -1.13
CA TYR A 362 -3.93 12.82 -2.46
C TYR A 362 -3.86 14.36 -2.45
N SER A 363 -3.57 15.03 -1.32
CA SER A 363 -3.43 16.53 -1.33
C SER A 363 -2.04 16.99 -1.71
N ALA A 364 -1.06 16.14 -1.44
CA ALA A 364 0.37 16.41 -1.48
C ALA A 364 0.88 17.07 -2.76
N LEU A 365 0.19 16.79 -3.87
CA LEU A 365 0.71 16.95 -5.22
C LEU A 365 0.03 18.13 -5.95
N SER A 366 -0.72 18.96 -5.22
CA SER A 366 -1.31 20.21 -5.74
C SER A 366 -0.45 21.46 -5.51
N LEU A 367 0.44 21.41 -4.51
CA LEU A 367 1.20 22.55 -3.97
C LEU A 367 2.47 22.91 -4.75
N LEU A 368 2.73 22.25 -5.88
CA LEU A 368 3.89 22.48 -6.75
C LEU A 368 3.58 23.55 -7.81
N GLY A 369 3.68 24.81 -7.39
CA GLY A 369 3.63 25.98 -8.26
C GLY A 369 4.95 26.20 -9.02
N PHE A 370 5.30 25.27 -9.93
CA PHE A 370 6.47 25.44 -10.80
C PHE A 370 6.23 26.53 -11.84
N THR A 371 6.62 27.77 -11.50
CA THR A 371 6.86 28.83 -12.47
C THR A 371 8.04 28.46 -13.37
N GLN A 372 7.94 28.78 -14.65
CA GLN A 372 9.12 28.77 -15.53
C GLN A 372 10.06 29.90 -15.12
N THR A 373 11.35 29.61 -14.99
CA THR A 373 12.42 30.62 -15.07
C THR A 373 13.51 30.13 -16.02
N VAL A 374 13.27 30.26 -17.33
CA VAL A 374 14.35 30.43 -18.29
C VAL A 374 14.87 31.85 -18.14
N HIS A 375 16.18 32.05 -18.01
CA HIS A 375 16.82 33.33 -18.34
C HIS A 375 18.24 33.11 -18.93
N PRO A 376 18.73 33.97 -19.85
CA PRO A 376 19.90 33.64 -20.68
C PRO A 376 21.11 34.58 -20.52
N SER A 377 22.24 34.20 -21.16
CA SER A 377 23.31 35.10 -21.68
C SER A 377 24.21 35.81 -20.63
N ASN A 378 25.49 36.18 -20.83
CA ASN A 378 26.63 35.82 -21.72
C ASN A 378 27.89 36.58 -21.13
N PRO A 379 29.01 36.90 -21.84
CA PRO A 379 29.77 36.24 -22.91
C PRO A 379 31.29 36.10 -22.62
N ALA A 380 32.01 35.29 -23.42
CA ALA A 380 33.44 35.51 -23.72
C ALA A 380 33.84 34.95 -25.12
N LYS A 381 34.88 35.54 -25.72
CA LYS A 381 35.43 35.29 -27.08
C LYS A 381 36.13 33.90 -27.13
N SER A 382 36.47 33.28 -28.28
CA SER A 382 37.02 33.87 -29.52
C SER A 382 37.12 32.91 -30.73
N ILE A 383 36.96 33.42 -31.99
CA ILE A 383 37.92 33.32 -33.14
C ILE A 383 38.29 31.89 -33.68
N LEU A 384 38.25 31.49 -34.97
CA LEU A 384 38.65 32.10 -36.28
C LEU A 384 37.81 31.56 -37.50
N THR A 385 38.04 32.16 -38.68
CA THR A 385 37.66 31.91 -40.12
C THR A 385 37.76 30.47 -40.69
N SER A 386 37.29 30.04 -41.90
CA SER A 386 36.39 30.51 -43.02
C SER A 386 36.21 29.33 -44.06
N SER A 387 35.96 29.37 -45.39
CA SER A 387 35.79 30.39 -46.47
C SER A 387 35.26 29.83 -47.85
N VAL A 388 34.05 30.23 -48.28
CA VAL A 388 33.56 30.51 -49.68
C VAL A 388 33.58 29.36 -50.78
N PRO A 389 33.17 29.50 -52.09
CA PRO A 389 32.02 28.70 -52.63
C PRO A 389 32.14 28.07 -54.07
N ARG A 390 30.97 27.65 -54.64
CA ARG A 390 30.64 27.24 -56.06
C ARG A 390 30.91 25.75 -56.44
N HIS A 391 30.20 25.10 -57.38
CA HIS A 391 29.06 25.48 -58.24
C HIS A 391 28.07 24.30 -58.50
N SER A 392 26.88 24.63 -58.98
CA SER A 392 25.71 23.82 -59.42
C SER A 392 25.92 22.52 -60.25
N LEU A 393 25.04 21.53 -60.02
CA LEU A 393 24.14 20.93 -61.05
C LEU A 393 22.99 20.12 -60.38
N GLU A 394 22.05 19.56 -61.17
CA GLU A 394 20.66 19.32 -60.74
C GLU A 394 20.23 17.86 -60.46
N SER A 395 19.12 17.74 -59.72
CA SER A 395 18.13 16.65 -59.70
C SER A 395 18.48 15.27 -59.08
N SER A 396 17.91 14.99 -57.90
CA SER A 396 17.07 13.79 -57.65
C SER A 396 16.45 13.77 -56.23
N SER A 397 15.24 13.20 -56.13
CA SER A 397 14.54 12.66 -54.96
C SER A 397 14.80 13.18 -53.52
N ALA A 398 13.78 13.82 -52.96
CA ALA A 398 13.30 13.74 -51.56
C ALA A 398 14.32 13.85 -50.40
N SER A 399 14.25 14.96 -49.67
CA SER A 399 15.06 15.27 -48.49
C SER A 399 14.84 14.35 -47.29
N SER A 400 15.93 14.01 -46.59
CA SER A 400 15.87 13.57 -45.20
C SER A 400 15.49 14.73 -44.27
N SER A 401 14.59 14.45 -43.34
CA SER A 401 14.47 15.15 -42.06
C SER A 401 14.15 14.08 -41.01
N GLY A 402 14.59 14.14 -39.77
CA GLY A 402 14.96 15.33 -38.99
C GLY A 402 14.10 15.26 -37.73
N SER A 403 14.69 14.77 -36.64
CA SER A 403 14.03 14.25 -35.44
C SER A 403 12.80 15.04 -34.98
N LYS A 404 11.61 14.43 -35.14
CA LYS A 404 10.33 14.94 -34.61
C LYS A 404 9.46 13.79 -34.12
N GLY A 405 8.84 13.96 -32.95
CA GLY A 405 7.50 13.44 -32.71
C GLY A 405 7.32 12.00 -32.21
N VAL A 406 8.23 11.42 -31.41
CA VAL A 406 7.84 10.28 -30.54
C VAL A 406 7.14 10.83 -29.29
N ASN A 407 5.95 11.40 -29.50
CA ASN A 407 5.04 11.95 -28.49
C ASN A 407 3.61 11.86 -29.04
N ASN A 408 3.11 10.63 -29.22
CA ASN A 408 1.68 10.28 -29.27
C ASN A 408 1.53 8.74 -29.44
N PHE A 409 1.44 8.04 -28.32
CA PHE A 409 0.71 6.77 -28.21
C PHE A 409 -0.25 6.93 -27.04
N GLY A 410 -1.54 6.62 -27.25
CA GLY A 410 -2.62 7.23 -26.46
C GLY A 410 -2.94 6.53 -25.14
N ASP A 411 -2.44 7.09 -24.03
CA ASP A 411 -2.82 6.69 -22.66
C ASP A 411 -4.35 6.79 -22.42
N GLU A 412 -5.03 7.72 -23.11
CA GLU A 412 -6.49 7.90 -23.09
C GLU A 412 -7.25 6.58 -23.36
N THR A 413 -6.73 5.74 -24.26
CA THR A 413 -7.41 4.50 -24.69
C THR A 413 -7.57 3.45 -23.59
N VAL A 414 -6.78 3.50 -22.52
CA VAL A 414 -6.90 2.57 -21.38
C VAL A 414 -7.81 3.16 -20.30
N GLU A 415 -7.66 4.45 -19.96
CA GLU A 415 -8.50 5.08 -18.95
C GLU A 415 -9.96 5.20 -19.40
N GLU A 416 -10.21 5.57 -20.66
CA GLU A 416 -11.56 5.63 -21.23
C GLU A 416 -12.19 4.23 -21.34
N PHE A 417 -11.42 3.21 -21.73
CA PHE A 417 -11.93 1.82 -21.81
C PHE A 417 -12.35 1.29 -20.42
N LEU A 418 -11.54 1.53 -19.38
CA LEU A 418 -11.85 1.07 -18.03
C LEU A 418 -13.07 1.82 -17.45
N ARG A 419 -13.20 3.12 -17.73
CA ARG A 419 -14.43 3.90 -17.41
C ARG A 419 -15.66 3.38 -18.17
N TRP A 420 -15.51 3.04 -19.46
CA TRP A 420 -16.57 2.53 -20.32
C TRP A 420 -17.06 1.13 -19.91
N GLN A 421 -16.15 0.23 -19.52
CA GLN A 421 -16.51 -1.08 -18.95
C GLN A 421 -17.36 -0.93 -17.66
N HIS A 422 -16.91 -0.08 -16.72
CA HIS A 422 -17.62 0.11 -15.45
C HIS A 422 -18.97 0.84 -15.57
N SER A 423 -19.21 1.59 -16.65
CA SER A 423 -20.53 2.18 -16.92
C SER A 423 -21.52 1.18 -17.52
N ASN A 424 -21.06 0.23 -18.34
CA ASN A 424 -21.93 -0.76 -19.00
C ASN A 424 -22.27 -1.99 -18.15
N SER A 425 -21.54 -2.30 -17.07
CA SER A 425 -21.84 -3.44 -16.19
C SER A 425 -23.00 -3.22 -15.21
N ARG A 426 -23.68 -2.08 -15.25
CA ARG A 426 -24.90 -1.79 -14.46
C ARG A 426 -26.21 -1.97 -15.25
N GLY A 427 -26.16 -2.69 -16.38
CA GLY A 427 -27.25 -2.69 -17.37
C GLY A 427 -27.49 -4.03 -18.08
N ARG A 428 -27.46 -5.15 -17.34
CA ARG A 428 -28.00 -6.45 -17.76
C ARG A 428 -28.33 -7.33 -16.56
#